data_AF-A0A7V8XTK3-F1
#
_entry.id   AF-A0A7V8XTK3-F1
#
_cell.length_a   1.000
_cell.length_b   1.000
_cell.length_c   1.000
_cell.angle_alpha   90.00
_cell.angle_beta   90.00
_cell.angle_gamma   90.00
#
_symmetry.space_group_name_H-M   'P 1'
#
loop_
_entity.id
_entity.type
_entity.pdbx_description
1 polymer ?
#
loop_
_entity_poly.entity_id
_entity_poly.type
_entity_poly.pdbx_seq_one_letter_code
_entity_poly.pdbx_strand_id
1 'polypeptide(L)' 'MTSMTVSLKHAPFRDDQLCGACGASFVPEEDSGSKMIAISPAGAEPFTALMCGGCHSKWSHGSTVTLRPMPRAVR' A
#
# COMPACT_ATOMS: atom_id res chain seq x y z
N MET A 1 24.89 3.97 -9.92
CA MET A 1 23.49 4.33 -9.60
C MET A 1 22.95 3.26 -8.68
N THR A 2 22.41 3.63 -7.51
CA THR A 2 21.75 2.67 -6.62
C THR A 2 20.39 2.33 -7.20
N SER A 3 20.06 1.05 -7.35
CA SER A 3 18.76 0.61 -7.84
C SER A 3 17.72 0.59 -6.72
N MET A 4 16.48 0.87 -7.09
CA MET A 4 15.32 0.83 -6.20
C MET A 4 14.16 0.20 -6.94
N THR A 5 13.57 -0.83 -6.36
CA THR A 5 12.43 -1.52 -6.95
C THR A 5 11.16 -0.99 -6.32
N VAL A 6 10.23 -0.51 -7.14
CA VAL A 6 8.87 -0.20 -6.72
C VAL A 6 7.96 -1.25 -7.34
N SER A 7 7.18 -1.92 -6.49
CA SER A 7 6.22 -2.93 -6.93
C SER A 7 4.84 -2.64 -6.38
N LEU A 8 3.84 -2.88 -7.22
CA LEU A 8 2.44 -2.78 -6.87
C LEU A 8 1.80 -4.14 -7.13
N LYS A 9 1.20 -4.73 -6.10
CA LYS A 9 0.53 -6.02 -6.21
C LYS A 9 -0.88 -5.92 -5.67
N HIS A 10 -1.80 -6.63 -6.30
CA HIS A 10 -3.08 -6.85 -5.68
C HIS A 10 -2.88 -7.71 -4.43
N ALA A 11 -3.42 -7.26 -3.30
CA ALA A 11 -3.36 -7.98 -2.05
C ALA A 11 -4.78 -8.26 -1.57
N PRO A 12 -5.10 -9.49 -1.16
CA PRO A 12 -6.28 -9.71 -0.33
C PRO A 12 -6.01 -8.97 0.98
N PHE A 13 -6.84 -8.00 1.32
CA PHE A 13 -6.77 -7.38 2.64
C PHE A 13 -7.45 -8.30 3.66
N ARG A 14 -7.08 -8.12 4.92
CA ARG A 14 -7.77 -8.72 6.07
C ARG A 14 -8.53 -7.61 6.79
N ASP A 15 -9.63 -7.94 7.48
CA ASP A 15 -10.51 -6.96 8.15
C ASP A 15 -9.79 -6.01 9.12
N ASP A 16 -8.59 -6.36 9.58
CA ASP A 16 -7.78 -5.60 10.53
C ASP A 16 -6.90 -4.51 9.88
N GLN A 17 -6.94 -4.35 8.55
CA GLN A 17 -5.98 -3.50 7.84
C GLN A 17 -6.59 -2.19 7.37
N LEU A 18 -5.77 -1.14 7.38
CA LEU A 18 -6.17 0.22 6.99
C LEU A 18 -5.35 0.70 5.81
N CYS A 19 -5.95 1.56 4.99
CA CYS A 19 -5.25 2.27 3.94
C CYS A 19 -4.12 3.11 4.56
N GLY A 20 -2.88 2.85 4.15
CA GLY A 20 -1.71 3.60 4.61
C GLY A 20 -1.73 5.06 4.18
N ALA A 21 -2.57 5.44 3.21
CA ALA A 21 -2.71 6.83 2.75
C ALA A 21 -3.81 7.60 3.51
N CYS A 22 -5.05 7.08 3.54
CA CYS A 22 -6.20 7.79 4.11
C CYS A 22 -6.70 7.22 5.45
N GLY A 23 -6.20 6.08 5.90
CA GLY A 23 -6.63 5.41 7.13
C GLY A 23 -7.99 4.69 7.04
N ALA A 24 -8.62 4.65 5.86
CA ALA A 24 -9.88 3.95 5.68
C ALA A 24 -9.71 2.44 5.85
N SER A 25 -10.69 1.80 6.51
CA SER A 25 -10.84 0.34 6.49
C SER A 25 -11.24 -0.12 5.09
N PHE A 26 -10.81 -1.32 4.72
CA PHE A 26 -11.21 -1.96 3.47
C PHE A 26 -12.51 -2.75 3.71
N VAL A 27 -13.50 -2.61 2.82
CA VAL A 27 -14.81 -3.29 2.94
C VAL A 27 -14.91 -4.36 1.83
N PRO A 28 -14.97 -5.67 2.15
CA PRO A 28 -14.79 -6.74 1.14
C PRO A 28 -15.78 -6.70 -0.03
N GLU A 29 -17.01 -6.25 0.23
CA GLU A 29 -18.06 -6.16 -0.79
C GLU A 29 -17.93 -4.93 -1.70
N GLU A 30 -17.25 -3.88 -1.25
CA GLU A 30 -17.13 -2.60 -1.98
C GLU A 30 -15.73 -2.38 -2.55
N ASP A 31 -14.73 -3.07 -2.02
CA ASP A 31 -13.35 -2.82 -2.40
C ASP A 31 -13.01 -3.52 -3.73
N SER A 32 -12.89 -2.74 -4.79
CA SER A 32 -12.39 -3.18 -6.11
C SER A 32 -10.92 -3.65 -6.07
N GLY A 33 -10.31 -3.66 -4.88
CA GLY A 33 -9.16 -4.48 -4.57
C GLY A 33 -8.01 -3.64 -4.06
N SER A 34 -7.72 -3.80 -2.77
CA SER A 34 -6.56 -3.19 -2.14
C SER A 34 -5.27 -3.50 -2.92
N LYS A 35 -4.38 -2.51 -2.98
CA LYS A 35 -3.09 -2.62 -3.64
C LYS A 35 -2.00 -2.47 -2.58
N MET A 36 -1.14 -3.47 -2.49
CA MET A 36 0.07 -3.37 -1.69
C MET A 36 1.16 -2.73 -2.54
N ILE A 37 1.65 -1.59 -2.08
CA ILE A 37 2.85 -0.96 -2.62
C ILE A 37 4.04 -1.41 -1.77
N ALA A 38 5.11 -1.84 -2.43
CA ALA A 38 6.37 -2.17 -1.81
C ALA A 38 7.51 -1.42 -2.49
N ILE A 39 8.35 -0.79 -1.68
CA ILE A 39 9.46 0.03 -2.10
C ILE A 39 10.73 -0.57 -1.49
N SER A 40 11.61 -1.12 -2.33
CA SER A 40 12.77 -1.90 -1.92
C SER A 40 14.06 -1.29 -2.45
N PRO A 41 14.84 -0.59 -1.61
CA PRO A 41 16.24 -0.28 -1.91
C PRO A 41 17.06 -1.58 -1.95
N ALA A 42 18.10 -1.64 -2.79
CA ALA A 42 18.99 -2.79 -2.81
C ALA A 42 19.63 -3.04 -1.42
N GLY A 43 19.42 -4.24 -0.86
CA GLY A 43 20.00 -4.66 0.42
C GLY A 43 19.30 -4.13 1.67
N ALA A 44 18.12 -3.51 1.55
CA ALA A 44 17.34 -3.02 2.69
C ALA A 44 15.97 -3.71 2.78
N GLU A 45 15.40 -3.70 3.99
CA GLU A 45 14.03 -4.17 4.21
C GLU A 45 13.04 -3.32 3.37
N PRO A 46 12.06 -3.97 2.70
CA PRO A 46 11.08 -3.26 1.91
C PRO A 46 10.15 -2.42 2.79
N PHE A 47 9.93 -1.17 2.41
CA PHE A 47 8.81 -0.40 2.91
C PHE A 47 7.53 -0.90 2.26
N THR A 48 6.50 -1.21 3.05
CA THR A 48 5.20 -1.67 2.53
C THR A 48 4.03 -0.89 3.13
N ALA A 49 3.02 -0.63 2.29
CA ALA A 49 1.76 -0.03 2.69
C ALA A 49 0.62 -0.56 1.83
N LEU A 50 -0.60 -0.55 2.37
CA LEU A 50 -1.81 -0.81 1.59
C LEU A 50 -2.42 0.49 1.09
N MET A 51 -2.99 0.46 -0.11
CA MET A 51 -3.74 1.55 -0.71
C MET A 51 -5.12 1.07 -1.12
N CYS A 52 -6.15 1.80 -0.70
CA CYS A 52 -7.50 1.63 -1.24
C CYS A 52 -7.56 2.07 -2.70
N GLY A 53 -8.58 1.61 -3.43
CA GLY A 53 -8.76 1.94 -4.84
C GLY A 53 -8.72 3.45 -5.12
N GLY A 54 -9.35 4.26 -4.28
CA GLY A 54 -9.36 5.71 -4.44
C GLY A 54 -7.98 6.37 -4.28
N CYS A 55 -7.22 5.97 -3.27
CA CYS A 55 -5.86 6.48 -3.06
C CYS A 55 -4.90 6.00 -4.16
N HIS A 56 -5.04 4.75 -4.58
CA HIS A 56 -4.29 4.21 -5.72
C HIS A 56 -4.56 5.01 -6.99
N SER A 57 -5.83 5.26 -7.32
CA SER A 57 -6.22 6.04 -8.50
C SER A 57 -5.65 7.46 -8.46
N LYS A 58 -5.68 8.15 -7.31
CA LYS A 58 -5.06 9.49 -7.19
C LYS A 58 -3.56 9.44 -7.49
N TRP A 59 -2.86 8.47 -6.89
CA TRP A 59 -1.42 8.29 -7.10
C TRP A 59 -1.08 7.94 -8.56
N SER A 60 -1.83 7.02 -9.19
CA SER A 60 -1.61 6.63 -10.58
C SER A 60 -1.87 7.76 -11.57
N HIS A 61 -2.70 8.75 -11.21
CA HIS A 61 -2.92 9.98 -11.99
C HIS A 61 -1.93 11.10 -11.63
N GLY A 62 -0.84 10.78 -10.94
CA GLY A 62 0.25 11.72 -10.66
C GLY A 62 0.06 12.57 -9.40
N SER A 63 -0.98 12.32 -8.59
CA SER A 63 -1.11 12.99 -7.30
C SER A 63 -0.07 12.46 -6.30
N THR A 64 0.49 13.35 -5.50
CA THR A 64 1.30 12.95 -4.35
C THR A 64 0.43 12.32 -3.27
N VAL A 65 0.86 11.17 -2.74
CA VAL A 65 0.24 10.52 -1.58
C VAL A 65 1.30 10.29 -0.51
N THR A 66 0.95 10.52 0.75
CA THR A 66 1.79 10.15 1.90
C THR A 66 1.36 8.78 2.39
N LEU A 67 2.30 7.84 2.45
CA LEU A 67 2.03 6.48 2.91
C LEU A 67 2.61 6.29 4.30
N ARG A 68 1.78 5.75 5.19
CA ARG A 68 2.21 5.24 6.49
C ARG A 68 2.52 3.76 6.35
N PRO A 69 3.62 3.27 6.95
CA PRO A 69 3.94 1.86 6.92
C PRO A 69 2.81 1.10 7.58
N MET A 70 2.50 -0.07 7.03
CA MET A 70 1.62 -1.00 7.72
C MET A 70 2.24 -1.35 9.08
N PRO A 71 1.46 -1.36 10.18
CA PRO A 71 1.97 -1.93 11.41
C PRO A 71 2.39 -3.38 11.11
N ARG A 72 3.65 -3.72 11.41
CA ARG A 72 4.06 -5.13 11.43
C ARG A 72 3.12 -5.81 12.40
N ALA A 73 2.35 -6.80 11.92
CA ALA A 73 1.55 -7.64 12.81
C ALA A 73 2.50 -8.21 13.87
N VAL A 74 2.39 -7.70 15.10
CA VAL A 74 3.05 -8.31 16.26
C VAL A 74 2.26 -9.60 16.49
N ARG A 75 2.87 -10.74 16.13
CA ARG A 75 2.32 -12.05 16.44
C ARG A 75 2.32 -12.28 17.94
#